data_AF-A0A3D1A1L9-F1
#
_entry.id   AF-A0A3D1A1L9-F1
#
_cell.length_a   1.000
_cell.length_b   1.000
_cell.length_c   1.000
_cell.angle_alpha   90.00
_cell.angle_beta   90.00
_cell.angle_gamma   90.00
#
_symmetry.space_group_name_H-M   'P 1'
#
loop_
_entity.id
_entity.type
_entity.pdbx_description
1 polymer ?
#
loop_
_entity_poly.entity_id
_entity_poly.type
_entity_poly.pdbx_seq_one_letter_code
_entity_poly.pdbx_strand_id
1 'polypeptide(L)' 'MAMIKDARVAAAHEGIAELIVRMEYSNGGISEVSLDATATAALMESCGAETVADLVGHPWHKVRDALQISYNRYQTT' A
#
# COMPACT_ATOMS: atom_id res chain seq x y z
N MET A 1 -3.15 14.66 -7.83
CA MET A 1 -3.47 13.26 -7.46
C MET A 1 -2.17 12.49 -7.31
N ALA A 2 -2.10 11.51 -6.40
CA ALA A 2 -0.92 10.67 -6.24
C ALA A 2 -1.16 9.28 -6.83
N MET A 3 -0.16 8.77 -7.54
CA MET A 3 -0.16 7.46 -8.20
C MET A 3 0.97 6.61 -7.66
N ILE A 4 0.75 5.29 -7.58
CA ILE A 4 1.81 4.35 -7.23
C ILE A 4 2.83 4.33 -8.37
N LYS A 5 4.08 4.64 -8.05
CA LYS A 5 5.19 4.64 -9.01
C LYS A 5 6.07 3.41 -8.90
N ASP A 6 6.20 2.87 -7.70
CA ASP A 6 6.98 1.68 -7.38
C ASP A 6 6.40 1.02 -6.13
N ALA A 7 6.59 -0.29 -6.00
CA ALA A 7 6.24 -1.02 -4.79
C ALA A 7 7.25 -2.14 -4.55
N ARG A 8 7.62 -2.37 -3.29
CA ARG A 8 8.63 -3.37 -2.92
C ARG A 8 8.36 -3.95 -1.55
N VAL A 9 8.74 -5.21 -1.36
CA VAL A 9 8.72 -5.85 -0.05
C VAL A 9 9.99 -5.47 0.72
N ALA A 10 9.84 -5.09 1.98
CA ALA A 10 10.92 -4.76 2.89
C ALA A 10 10.79 -5.52 4.21
N ALA A 11 11.90 -5.72 4.91
CA ALA A 11 11.88 -6.24 6.27
C ALA A 11 11.45 -5.14 7.25
N ALA A 12 10.40 -5.39 8.03
CA ALA A 12 9.98 -4.51 9.11
C ALA A 12 10.77 -4.74 10.40
N HIS A 13 10.60 -3.84 11.37
CA HIS A 13 11.36 -3.79 12.62
C HIS A 13 11.30 -5.09 13.45
N GLU A 14 10.25 -5.91 13.28
CA GLU A 14 10.04 -7.16 14.03
C GLU A 14 10.23 -8.42 13.19
N GLY A 15 10.88 -8.31 12.01
CA GLY A 15 11.11 -9.46 11.13
C GLY A 15 9.89 -9.91 10.32
N ILE A 16 8.80 -9.15 10.38
CA ILE A 16 7.62 -9.32 9.54
C ILE A 16 7.84 -8.54 8.24
N ALA A 17 7.47 -9.12 7.09
CA ALA A 17 7.56 -8.42 5.82
C ALA A 17 6.47 -7.33 5.71
N GLU A 18 6.85 -6.16 5.22
CA GLU A 18 5.94 -5.06 4.89
C GLU A 18 6.05 -4.72 3.41
N LEU A 19 4.97 -4.20 2.85
CA LEU A 19 4.99 -3.62 1.51
C LEU A 19 5.24 -2.12 1.62
N ILE A 20 6.27 -1.62 0.96
CA ILE A 20 6.52 -0.19 0.79
C ILE A 20 6.02 0.23 -0.58
N VAL A 21 5.10 1.19 -0.60
CA VAL A 21 4.54 1.78 -1.82
C VAL A 21 5.05 3.20 -1.98
N ARG A 22 5.70 3.48 -3.11
CA ARG A 22 6.16 4.81 -3.47
C ARG A 22 5.08 5.53 -4.28
N MET A 23 4.60 6.64 -3.74
CA MET A 23 3.61 7.52 -4.34
C MET A 23 4.28 8.70 -5.02
N GLU A 24 3.84 9.05 -6.23
CA GLU A 24 4.24 10.27 -6.93
C GLU A 24 3.02 11.18 -7.15
N TYR A 25 3.14 12.44 -6.74
CA TYR A 25 2.12 13.46 -6.86
C TYR A 25 2.30 14.27 -8.14
N SER A 26 1.22 14.87 -8.65
CA SER A 26 1.24 15.70 -9.86
C SER A 26 2.21 16.89 -9.81
N ASN A 27 2.62 17.34 -8.62
CA ASN A 27 3.61 18.40 -8.42
C ASN A 27 5.06 17.86 -8.35
N GLY A 28 5.29 16.58 -8.66
CA GLY A 28 6.58 15.91 -8.52
C GLY A 28 6.95 15.51 -7.09
N GLY A 29 6.06 15.75 -6.12
CA GLY A 29 6.25 15.29 -4.74
C GLY A 29 6.27 13.76 -4.68
N ILE A 30 7.04 13.21 -3.75
CA ILE A 30 7.18 11.77 -3.55
C ILE A 30 6.92 11.45 -2.08
N SER A 31 6.21 10.35 -1.82
CA SER A 31 6.04 9.82 -0.47
C SER A 31 6.14 8.30 -0.50
N GLU A 32 6.63 7.72 0.59
CA GLU A 32 6.61 6.28 0.77
C GLU A 32 5.63 5.93 1.88
N VAL A 33 4.88 4.86 1.67
CA VAL A 33 3.84 4.40 2.60
C VAL A 33 4.11 2.93 2.88
N SER A 34 4.25 2.58 4.15
CA SER A 34 4.37 1.20 4.59
C SER A 34 2.98 0.60 4.82
N LEU A 35 2.80 -0.62 4.35
CA LEU A 35 1.60 -1.42 4.54
C LEU A 35 1.99 -2.73 5.23
N ASP A 36 1.28 -3.02 6.32
CA ASP A 36 1.32 -4.34 6.95
C ASP A 36 0.71 -5.42 6.04
N ALA A 37 0.76 -6.68 6.46
CA ALA A 37 0.24 -7.80 5.69
C ALA A 37 -1.27 -7.69 5.34
N THR A 38 -2.08 -7.12 6.25
CA THR A 38 -3.53 -6.96 6.04
C THR A 38 -3.81 -5.85 5.03
N ALA A 39 -3.17 -4.69 5.21
CA ALA A 39 -3.27 -3.59 4.26
C ALA A 39 -2.74 -3.99 2.88
N THR A 40 -1.64 -4.77 2.84
CA THR A 40 -1.07 -5.31 1.60
C THR A 40 -2.08 -6.19 0.86
N ALA A 41 -2.69 -7.16 1.55
CA ALA A 41 -3.68 -8.05 0.95
C ALA A 41 -4.89 -7.27 0.42
N ALA A 42 -5.42 -6.32 1.20
CA ALA A 42 -6.55 -5.48 0.80
C ALA A 42 -6.21 -4.60 -0.43
N LEU A 43 -4.98 -4.07 -0.51
CA LEU A 43 -4.54 -3.30 -1.65
C LEU A 43 -4.43 -4.17 -2.92
N MET A 44 -3.78 -5.34 -2.81
CA MET A 44 -3.61 -6.29 -3.92
C MET A 44 -4.97 -6.71 -4.49
N GLU A 45 -5.92 -7.10 -3.61
CA GLU A 45 -7.28 -7.46 -4.01
C GLU A 45 -8.01 -6.29 -4.68
N SER A 46 -7.99 -5.10 -4.08
CA SER A 46 -8.64 -3.91 -4.65
C SER A 46 -8.08 -3.56 -6.03
N CYS A 47 -6.78 -3.73 -6.25
CA CYS A 47 -6.13 -3.49 -7.54
C CYS A 47 -6.37 -4.63 -8.55
N GLY A 48 -6.80 -5.82 -8.10
CA GLY A 48 -6.78 -7.03 -8.93
C GLY A 48 -5.35 -7.43 -9.32
N ALA A 49 -4.38 -7.13 -8.46
CA ALA A 49 -2.96 -7.34 -8.70
C ALA A 49 -2.55 -8.78 -8.32
N GLU A 50 -1.82 -9.46 -9.21
CA GLU A 50 -1.24 -10.79 -8.94
C GLU A 50 0.19 -10.65 -8.40
N THR A 51 0.88 -9.57 -8.78
CA THR A 51 2.25 -9.26 -8.38
C THR A 51 2.35 -7.81 -7.89
N VAL A 52 3.41 -7.52 -7.12
CA VAL A 52 3.67 -6.16 -6.62
C VAL A 52 3.85 -5.15 -7.75
N ALA A 53 4.35 -5.57 -8.92
CA ALA A 53 4.52 -4.71 -10.08
C ALA A 53 3.17 -4.22 -10.65
N ASP A 54 2.10 -5.00 -10.50
CA ASP A 54 0.76 -4.65 -10.98
C ASP A 54 0.14 -3.49 -10.19
N LEU A 55 0.70 -3.13 -9.03
CA LEU A 55 0.26 -1.98 -8.25
C LEU A 55 0.63 -0.64 -8.91
N VAL A 56 1.64 -0.61 -9.78
CA VAL A 56 2.10 0.62 -10.42
C VAL A 56 1.00 1.19 -11.30
N GLY A 57 0.75 2.50 -11.15
CA GLY A 57 -0.31 3.20 -11.87
C GLY A 57 -1.67 3.19 -11.17
N HIS A 58 -1.81 2.53 -10.01
CA HIS A 58 -3.02 2.68 -9.21
C HIS A 58 -3.02 3.97 -8.36
N PRO A 59 -4.19 4.54 -8.07
CA PRO A 59 -4.31 5.82 -7.36
C PRO A 59 -4.24 5.69 -5.84
N TRP A 60 -3.84 6.78 -5.18
CA TRP A 60 -3.74 6.91 -3.72
C TRP A 60 -4.96 6.42 -2.92
N HIS A 61 -6.19 6.63 -3.41
CA HIS A 61 -7.38 6.25 -2.65
C HIS A 61 -7.42 4.75 -2.36
N LYS A 62 -6.89 3.89 -3.24
CA LYS A 62 -6.80 2.44 -2.97
C LYS A 62 -5.87 2.13 -1.80
N VAL A 63 -4.73 2.82 -1.71
CA VAL A 63 -3.78 2.69 -0.59
C VAL A 63 -4.42 3.16 0.71
N ARG A 64 -5.09 4.33 0.70
CA ARG A 64 -5.84 4.85 1.85
C ARG A 64 -6.91 3.87 2.32
N ASP A 65 -7.70 3.32 1.41
CA ASP A 65 -8.80 2.43 1.75
C ASP A 65 -8.26 1.11 2.34
N ALA A 66 -7.15 0.59 1.80
CA ALA A 66 -6.47 -0.58 2.35
C ALA A 66 -5.92 -0.35 3.78
N LEU A 67 -5.35 0.84 4.05
CA LEU A 67 -4.93 1.23 5.40
C LEU A 67 -6.12 1.30 6.37
N GLN A 68 -7.26 1.84 5.91
CA GLN A 68 -8.47 1.90 6.73
C GLN A 68 -9.00 0.50 7.06
N ILE A 69 -8.95 -0.44 6.12
CA ILE A 69 -9.32 -1.85 6.36
C ILE A 69 -8.41 -2.47 7.43
N SER A 70 -7.09 -2.29 7.32
CA SER A 70 -6.17 -2.82 8.34
C SER A 70 -6.39 -2.16 9.70
N TYR A 71 -6.63 -0.86 9.76
CA TYR A 71 -6.88 -0.17 11.03
C TYR A 71 -8.16 -0.64 11.71
N ASN A 72 -9.25 -0.77 10.95
CA ASN A 72 -10.57 -1.12 11.49
C ASN A 72 -10.64 -2.55 12.05
N ARG A 73 -9.70 -3.45 11.71
CA ARG A 73 -9.65 -4.82 12.27
C ARG A 73 -9.49 -4.84 13.80
N TYR A 74 -8.95 -3.75 14.36
CA TYR A 74 -8.78 -3.59 15.80
C TYR A 74 -9.97 -2.92 16.50
N GLN A 75 -10.97 -2.43 15.76
CA GLN A 75 -12.12 -1.73 16.32
C GLN A 75 -13.31 -2.64 16.67
N THR A 76 -13.25 -3.94 16.32
CA THR A 76 -14.34 -4.91 16.57
C THR A 76 -14.12 -5.79 17.81
N THR A 77 -13.28 -5.34 18.76
CA THR A 77 -13.08 -6.00 20.07
C THR A 77 -13.89 -5.27 21.13
#